data_AF-A0A2J7VIP5-F1
#
_entry.id   AF-A0A2J7VIP5-F1
#
_cell.length_a   1.000
_cell.length_b   1.000
_cell.length_c   1.000
_cell.angle_alpha   90.00
_cell.angle_beta   90.00
_cell.angle_gamma   90.00
#
_symmetry.space_group_name_H-M   'P 1'
#
loop_
_entity.id
_entity.type
_entity.pdbx_description
1 polymer ?
#
loop_
_entity_poly.entity_id
_entity_poly.type
_entity_poly.pdbx_seq_one_letter_code
_entity_poly.pdbx_strand_id
1 'polypeptide(L)'
;MNSLPLSPSLDHPAYHQPVKLRGYNGKVDVFRSCLPSDGARVLKRVNPDWSSAEHLDLAAKHRAESERLATLHGQLLDQAHVQTFGRPREITDYRISAIGREEYPADMKQELRKAAHGSSCHSRLAWAHLAACRRRSFPC
;
A
#
# COMPACT_ATOMS: atom_id res chain seq x y z
N MET A 1 14.46 4.73 -10.48
CA MET A 1 13.08 4.25 -10.32
C MET A 1 12.86 4.05 -8.83
N ASN A 2 11.93 4.78 -8.20
CA ASN A 2 11.61 4.55 -6.80
C ASN A 2 10.91 3.20 -6.70
N SER A 3 11.62 2.18 -6.23
CA SER A 3 11.08 0.87 -5.94
C SER A 3 9.96 1.04 -4.91
N LEU A 4 8.77 0.54 -5.21
CA LEU A 4 7.68 0.52 -4.24
C LEU A 4 8.09 -0.36 -3.05
N PRO A 5 7.81 0.05 -1.80
CA PRO A 5 8.16 -0.70 -0.60
C PRO A 5 7.18 -1.84 -0.38
N LEU A 6 7.18 -2.80 -1.30
CA LEU A 6 6.47 -4.06 -1.16
C LEU A 6 7.41 -5.09 -0.54
N SER A 7 6.85 -5.96 0.30
CA SER A 7 7.59 -7.09 0.84
C SER A 7 7.95 -8.06 -0.29
N PRO A 8 9.23 -8.50 -0.42
CA PRO A 8 9.69 -9.29 -1.57
C PRO A 8 8.90 -10.58 -1.82
N SER A 9 8.36 -11.20 -0.77
CA SER A 9 7.55 -12.41 -0.85
C SER A 9 6.13 -12.18 -1.40
N LEU A 10 5.68 -10.93 -1.39
CA LEU A 10 4.35 -10.52 -1.86
C LEU A 10 4.44 -9.59 -3.06
N ASP A 11 5.62 -9.25 -3.56
CA ASP A 11 5.77 -8.47 -4.78
C ASP A 11 5.59 -9.36 -6.01
N HIS A 12 4.89 -8.86 -7.01
CA HIS A 12 4.62 -9.59 -8.24
C HIS A 12 4.73 -8.65 -9.44
N PRO A 13 5.39 -9.05 -10.55
CA PRO A 13 5.55 -8.21 -11.74
C PRO A 13 4.23 -7.61 -12.26
N ALA A 14 3.12 -8.35 -12.10
CA ALA A 14 1.80 -7.91 -12.52
C ALA A 14 1.33 -6.59 -11.88
N TYR A 15 1.83 -6.26 -10.69
CA TYR A 15 1.43 -5.04 -9.99
C TYR A 15 2.04 -3.78 -10.61
N HIS A 16 3.17 -3.94 -11.28
CA HIS A 16 3.93 -2.83 -11.87
C HIS A 16 3.63 -2.64 -13.35
N GLN A 17 2.93 -3.58 -13.97
CA GLN A 17 2.65 -3.54 -15.40
C GLN A 17 1.52 -2.53 -15.71
N PRO A 18 1.80 -1.46 -16.47
CA PRO A 18 0.80 -0.45 -16.75
C PRO A 18 -0.09 -0.87 -17.93
N VAL A 19 -1.41 -0.72 -17.78
CA VAL A 19 -2.40 -1.00 -18.83
C VAL A 19 -3.24 0.22 -19.14
N LYS A 20 -3.73 0.31 -20.39
CA LYS A 20 -4.69 1.35 -20.78
C LYS A 20 -6.10 0.91 -20.36
N LEU A 21 -6.71 1.65 -19.44
CA LEU A 21 -8.11 1.50 -19.05
C LEU A 21 -8.97 2.61 -19.68
N ARG A 22 -10.24 2.30 -19.94
CA ARG A 22 -11.23 3.30 -20.36
C ARG A 22 -11.41 4.35 -19.25
N GLY A 23 -11.48 5.62 -19.62
CA GLY A 23 -11.62 6.74 -18.67
C GLY A 23 -10.30 7.32 -18.15
N TYR A 24 -9.17 6.67 -18.42
CA TYR A 24 -7.85 7.19 -18.07
C TYR A 24 -7.16 7.80 -19.28
N ASN A 25 -6.58 9.00 -19.13
CA ASN A 25 -5.80 9.66 -20.19
C ASN A 25 -4.46 8.94 -20.46
N GLY A 26 -3.87 8.30 -19.45
CA GLY A 26 -2.63 7.51 -19.56
C GLY A 26 -2.81 6.01 -19.35
N LYS A 27 -1.70 5.27 -19.35
CA LYS A 27 -1.66 3.90 -18.81
C LYS A 27 -1.58 3.96 -17.29
N VAL A 28 -2.23 3.02 -16.62
CA VAL A 28 -2.25 2.91 -15.16
C VAL A 28 -1.91 1.49 -14.74
N ASP A 29 -1.18 1.39 -13.64
CA ASP A 29 -0.94 0.14 -12.91
C ASP A 29 -1.91 0.06 -11.72
N VAL A 30 -1.79 -1.00 -10.90
CA VAL A 30 -2.66 -1.18 -9.73
C VAL A 30 -2.49 -0.05 -8.70
N PHE A 31 -1.29 0.54 -8.60
CA PHE A 31 -0.99 1.58 -7.63
C PHE A 31 -1.48 2.97 -8.06
N ARG A 32 -1.54 3.22 -9.37
CA ARG A 32 -2.00 4.49 -9.96
C ARG A 32 -3.49 4.49 -10.30
N SER A 33 -4.17 3.37 -10.11
CA SER A 33 -5.62 3.29 -10.25
C SER A 33 -6.34 4.05 -9.13
N CYS A 34 -7.42 4.76 -9.47
CA CYS A 34 -8.17 5.58 -8.51
C CYS A 34 -9.08 4.74 -7.62
N LEU A 35 -9.65 3.67 -8.16
CA LEU A 35 -10.63 2.82 -7.48
C LEU A 35 -10.11 1.38 -7.38
N PRO A 36 -10.45 0.64 -6.30
CA PRO A 36 -10.12 -0.78 -6.19
C PRO A 36 -10.63 -1.62 -7.37
N SER A 37 -11.77 -1.26 -7.95
CA SER A 37 -12.34 -1.91 -9.13
C SER A 37 -11.50 -1.71 -10.40
N ASP A 38 -10.83 -0.57 -10.54
CA ASP A 38 -9.89 -0.34 -11.64
C ASP A 38 -8.61 -1.14 -11.44
N GLY A 39 -8.08 -1.16 -10.20
CA GLY A 39 -6.98 -2.04 -9.84
C GLY A 39 -7.29 -3.51 -10.14
N ALA A 40 -8.48 -3.98 -9.80
CA ALA A 40 -8.94 -5.34 -10.15
C ALA A 40 -8.95 -5.61 -11.66
N ARG A 41 -9.38 -4.62 -12.48
CA ARG A 41 -9.32 -4.73 -13.95
C ARG A 41 -7.88 -4.81 -14.46
N VAL A 42 -6.96 -4.05 -13.86
CA VAL A 42 -5.53 -4.17 -14.18
C VAL A 42 -5.04 -5.58 -13.88
N LEU A 43 -5.26 -6.07 -12.64
CA LEU A 43 -4.77 -7.38 -12.21
C LEU A 43 -5.29 -8.50 -13.10
N LYS A 44 -6.59 -8.53 -13.40
CA LYS A 44 -7.19 -9.55 -14.28
C LYS A 44 -6.70 -9.50 -15.72
N ARG A 45 -6.31 -8.31 -16.21
CA ARG A 45 -5.81 -8.15 -17.58
C ARG A 45 -4.35 -8.55 -17.70
N VAL A 46 -3.57 -8.25 -16.67
CA VAL A 46 -2.13 -8.50 -16.64
C VAL A 46 -1.83 -9.94 -16.23
N ASN A 47 -2.61 -10.49 -15.30
CA ASN A 47 -2.48 -11.86 -14.85
C ASN A 47 -3.87 -12.53 -14.80
N PRO A 48 -4.34 -13.06 -15.95
CA PRO A 48 -5.63 -13.73 -16.02
C PRO A 48 -5.65 -15.11 -15.33
N ASP A 49 -4.47 -15.66 -15.02
CA ASP A 49 -4.32 -17.02 -14.50
C ASP A 49 -4.68 -17.12 -13.01
N TRP A 50 -4.69 -16.00 -12.27
CA TRP A 50 -5.13 -16.00 -10.89
C TRP A 50 -6.62 -16.32 -10.78
N SER A 51 -6.89 -17.45 -10.11
CA SER A 51 -8.21 -17.84 -9.68
C SER A 51 -8.79 -16.87 -8.64
N SER A 52 -10.12 -16.92 -8.47
CA SER A 52 -10.78 -16.15 -7.40
C SER A 52 -10.26 -16.52 -6.02
N ALA A 53 -9.88 -17.79 -5.79
CA ALA A 53 -9.32 -18.24 -4.53
C ALA A 53 -7.93 -17.65 -4.28
N GLU A 54 -7.06 -17.59 -5.30
CA GLU A 54 -5.75 -16.94 -5.19
C GLU A 54 -5.87 -15.44 -4.97
N HIS A 55 -6.81 -14.77 -5.63
CA HIS A 55 -7.09 -13.37 -5.33
C HIS A 55 -7.52 -13.16 -3.87
N LEU A 56 -8.35 -14.05 -3.31
CA LEU A 56 -8.77 -13.96 -1.91
C LEU A 56 -7.60 -14.17 -0.94
N ASP A 57 -6.74 -15.16 -1.21
CA ASP A 57 -5.55 -15.44 -0.41
C ASP A 57 -4.55 -14.28 -0.45
N LEU A 58 -4.23 -13.76 -1.65
CA LEU A 58 -3.37 -12.59 -1.83
C LEU A 58 -3.95 -11.35 -1.14
N ALA A 59 -5.27 -11.16 -1.19
CA ALA A 59 -5.91 -10.08 -0.45
C ALA A 59 -5.68 -10.18 1.07
N ALA A 60 -5.82 -11.38 1.64
CA ALA A 60 -5.59 -11.61 3.06
C ALA A 60 -4.12 -11.36 3.44
N LYS A 61 -3.17 -11.85 2.63
CA LYS A 61 -1.73 -11.63 2.83
C LYS A 61 -1.35 -10.15 2.76
N HIS A 62 -1.82 -9.43 1.75
CA HIS A 62 -1.56 -7.99 1.65
C HIS A 62 -2.21 -7.20 2.78
N ARG A 63 -3.40 -7.60 3.25
CA ARG A 63 -4.03 -6.98 4.41
C ARG A 63 -3.20 -7.17 5.68
N ALA A 64 -2.79 -8.41 5.99
CA ALA A 64 -1.97 -8.70 7.16
C ALA A 64 -0.65 -7.91 7.14
N GLU A 65 -0.03 -7.80 5.97
CA GLU A 65 1.21 -7.03 5.83
C GLU A 65 0.99 -5.52 5.96
N SER A 66 -0.14 -5.00 5.45
CA SER A 66 -0.54 -3.59 5.63
C SER A 66 -0.73 -3.25 7.11
N GLU A 67 -1.40 -4.12 7.87
CA GLU A 67 -1.62 -4.00 9.31
C GLU A 67 -0.29 -4.06 10.07
N ARG A 68 0.58 -5.03 9.74
CA ARG A 68 1.94 -5.13 10.32
C ARG A 68 2.75 -3.86 10.12
N LEU A 69 2.76 -3.30 8.91
CA LEU A 69 3.48 -2.07 8.58
C LEU A 69 2.86 -0.83 9.26
N ALA A 70 1.53 -0.79 9.43
CA ALA A 70 0.86 0.27 10.17
C ALA A 70 1.24 0.23 11.66
N THR A 71 1.30 -0.95 12.27
CA THR A 71 1.79 -1.14 13.65
C THR A 71 3.26 -0.71 13.76
N LEU A 72 4.11 -1.15 12.83
CA LEU A 72 5.53 -0.76 12.81
C LEU A 72 5.69 0.77 12.69
N HIS A 73 4.89 1.42 11.83
CA HIS A 73 4.89 2.87 11.72
C HIS A 73 4.53 3.54 13.06
N GLY A 74 3.52 3.02 13.77
CA GLY A 74 3.16 3.52 15.11
C GLY A 74 4.32 3.41 16.11
N GLN A 75 4.98 2.24 16.16
CA GLN A 75 6.13 2.00 17.04
C GLN A 75 7.31 2.93 16.72
N LEU A 76 7.67 3.05 15.43
CA LEU A 76 8.73 3.95 14.98
C LEU A 76 8.41 5.41 15.32
N LEU A 77 7.14 5.80 15.20
CA LEU A 77 6.70 7.15 15.50
C LEU A 77 6.81 7.46 17.00
N ASP A 78 6.39 6.52 17.85
CA ASP A 78 6.51 6.68 19.30
C ASP A 78 7.98 6.73 19.74
N GLN A 79 8.83 5.86 19.18
CA GLN A 79 10.29 5.90 19.41
C GLN A 79 10.89 7.23 18.97
N ALA A 80 10.57 7.69 17.76
CA ALA A 80 11.07 8.95 17.22
C ALA A 80 10.65 10.14 18.07
N HIS A 81 9.43 10.10 18.63
CA HIS A 81 8.92 11.15 19.51
C HIS A 81 9.67 11.21 20.84
N VAL A 82 9.91 10.05 21.47
CA VAL A 82 10.72 9.96 22.71
C VAL A 82 12.14 10.45 22.47
N GLN A 83 12.77 10.08 21.35
CA GLN A 83 14.13 10.51 21.05
C GLN A 83 14.23 12.02 20.75
N THR A 84 13.24 12.58 20.06
CA THR A 84 13.26 14.00 19.64
C THR A 84 12.84 14.94 20.78
N PHE A 85 11.86 14.54 21.60
CA PHE A 85 11.23 15.42 22.58
C PHE A 85 11.31 14.92 24.03
N GLY A 86 11.92 13.76 24.28
CA GLY A 86 12.11 13.22 25.63
C GLY A 86 10.85 12.71 26.32
N ARG A 87 9.72 12.58 25.59
CA ARG A 87 8.43 12.17 26.15
C ARG A 87 7.63 11.27 25.20
N PRO A 88 6.67 10.47 25.70
CA PRO A 88 5.72 9.75 24.86
C PRO A 88 4.82 10.68 24.05
N ARG A 89 4.31 10.19 22.92
CA ARG A 89 3.39 10.93 22.05
C ARG A 89 1.99 10.95 22.65
N GLU A 90 1.37 12.13 22.67
CA GLU A 90 -0.04 12.30 23.04
C GLU A 90 -0.93 12.45 21.81
N ILE A 91 -2.17 11.99 21.89
CA ILE A 91 -3.17 12.08 20.79
C ILE A 91 -3.49 13.54 20.45
N THR A 92 -3.37 14.44 21.43
CA THR A 92 -3.60 15.88 21.30
C THR A 92 -2.39 16.65 20.79
N ASP A 93 -1.25 15.99 20.60
CA ASP A 93 -0.03 16.66 20.16
C ASP A 93 -0.15 17.00 18.66
N TYR A 94 -0.31 18.28 18.30
CA TYR A 94 -0.36 18.72 16.90
C TYR A 94 0.93 18.41 16.09
N ARG A 95 1.92 17.76 16.73
CA ARG A 95 3.18 17.24 16.18
C ARG A 95 3.06 15.85 15.53
N ILE A 96 1.85 15.32 15.34
CA ILE A 96 1.57 13.99 14.76
C ILE A 96 2.18 13.74 13.38
N SER A 97 2.45 14.78 12.59
CA SER A 97 3.06 14.62 11.25
C SER A 97 4.59 14.58 11.31
N ALA A 98 5.16 13.54 11.92
CA ALA A 98 6.61 13.39 12.11
C ALA A 98 7.42 13.39 10.80
N ILE A 99 6.80 12.96 9.69
CA ILE A 99 7.45 12.94 8.37
C ILE A 99 7.75 14.35 7.83
N GLY A 100 6.94 15.35 8.20
CA GLY A 100 7.01 16.72 7.69
C GLY A 100 7.68 17.74 8.62
N ARG A 101 8.00 17.34 9.85
CA ARG A 101 8.61 18.21 10.87
C ARG A 101 10.13 18.13 10.81
N GLU A 102 10.84 19.26 10.83
CA GLU A 102 12.30 19.27 10.67
C GLU A 102 13.05 18.60 11.83
N GLU A 103 12.46 18.66 13.02
CA GLU A 103 13.03 18.21 14.30
C GLU A 103 13.33 16.71 14.35
N TYR A 104 12.61 15.90 13.57
CA TYR A 104 12.88 14.45 13.52
C TYR A 104 14.11 14.14 12.66
N PRO A 105 14.98 13.22 13.10
CA PRO A 105 16.12 12.75 12.32
C PRO A 105 15.75 12.24 10.92
N ALA A 106 16.64 12.46 9.94
CA ALA A 106 16.36 12.16 8.53
C ALA A 106 16.24 10.66 8.23
N ASP A 107 17.05 9.85 8.89
CA ASP A 107 17.01 8.38 8.88
C ASP A 107 15.67 7.86 9.42
N MET A 108 15.19 8.39 10.54
CA MET A 108 13.89 8.03 11.10
C MET A 108 12.74 8.39 10.17
N LYS A 109 12.79 9.58 9.56
CA LYS A 109 11.80 9.97 8.54
C LYS A 109 11.79 9.01 7.37
N GLN A 110 12.95 8.49 6.96
CA GLN A 110 13.04 7.53 5.88
C GLN A 110 12.34 6.22 6.25
N GLU A 111 12.57 5.69 7.44
CA GLU A 111 11.90 4.48 7.92
C GLU A 111 10.38 4.67 8.10
N LEU A 112 9.96 5.81 8.64
CA LEU A 112 8.54 6.18 8.73
C LEU A 112 7.89 6.26 7.35
N ARG A 113 8.56 6.89 6.36
CA ARG A 113 8.06 6.95 4.98
C ARG A 113 7.95 5.56 4.35
N LYS A 114 8.94 4.70 4.55
CA LYS A 114 8.91 3.30 4.05
C LYS A 114 7.72 2.55 4.63
N ALA A 115 7.53 2.58 5.95
CA ALA A 115 6.43 1.89 6.61
C ALA A 115 5.06 2.43 6.18
N ALA A 116 4.88 3.76 6.15
CA ALA A 116 3.63 4.39 5.72
C ALA A 116 3.30 4.12 4.25
N HIS A 117 4.29 4.25 3.36
CA HIS A 117 4.11 4.02 1.93
C HIS A 117 3.86 2.54 1.66
N GLY A 118 4.58 1.63 2.32
CA GLY A 118 4.38 0.18 2.20
C GLY A 118 2.99 -0.23 2.69
N SER A 119 2.57 0.24 3.86
CA SER A 119 1.22 -0.02 4.39
C SER A 119 0.13 0.42 3.41
N SER A 120 0.27 1.61 2.82
CA SER A 120 -0.65 2.12 1.80
C SER A 120 -0.66 1.26 0.52
N CYS A 121 0.51 0.84 0.03
CA CYS A 121 0.62 0.00 -1.17
C CYS A 121 -0.03 -1.37 -0.94
N HIS A 122 0.28 -2.01 0.19
CA HIS A 122 -0.32 -3.28 0.58
C HIS A 122 -1.84 -3.16 0.79
N SER A 123 -2.32 -2.09 1.41
CA SER A 123 -3.76 -1.83 1.55
C SER A 123 -4.45 -1.74 0.18
N ARG A 124 -3.87 -0.98 -0.76
CA ARG A 124 -4.41 -0.84 -2.12
C ARG A 124 -4.46 -2.17 -2.87
N LEU A 125 -3.40 -2.99 -2.76
CA LEU A 125 -3.37 -4.33 -3.33
C LEU A 125 -4.44 -5.23 -2.71
N ALA A 126 -4.57 -5.24 -1.38
CA ALA A 126 -5.61 -6.02 -0.70
C ALA A 126 -7.00 -5.70 -1.24
N TRP A 127 -7.34 -4.42 -1.39
CA TRP A 127 -8.61 -3.99 -1.95
C TRP A 127 -8.80 -4.35 -3.43
N ALA A 128 -7.76 -4.20 -4.25
CA ALA A 128 -7.80 -4.59 -5.66
C ALA A 128 -8.00 -6.11 -5.83
N HIS A 129 -7.32 -6.93 -5.03
CA HIS A 129 -7.49 -8.38 -5.01
C HIS A 129 -8.89 -8.79 -4.52
N LEU A 130 -9.42 -8.16 -3.46
CA LEU A 130 -10.81 -8.39 -3.01
C LEU A 130 -11.82 -8.05 -4.11
N ALA A 131 -11.61 -6.93 -4.81
CA ALA A 131 -12.47 -6.54 -5.93
C ALA A 131 -12.33 -7.50 -7.12
N ALA A 132 -11.13 -8.06 -7.37
CA ALA A 132 -10.91 -9.06 -8.42
C ALA A 132 -11.56 -10.41 -8.09
N CYS A 133 -11.57 -10.82 -6.82
CA CYS A 133 -12.26 -12.01 -6.34
C CYS A 133 -13.78 -11.95 -6.60
N ARG A 134 -14.39 -10.77 -6.51
CA ARG A 134 -15.83 -10.61 -6.72
C ARG A 134 -16.18 -10.79 -8.20
N ARG A 135 -16.97 -11.81 -8.52
CA ARG A 135 -17.57 -12.03 -9.84
C ARG A 135 -18.56 -10.90 -10.14
N ARG A 136 -18.12 -9.84 -10.82
CA ARG A 136 -18.97 -9.26 -11.87
C ARG A 136 -18.46 -9.84 -13.17
N SER A 137 -19.20 -10.81 -13.71
CA SER A 137 -19.15 -11.14 -15.12
C SER A 137 -19.37 -9.83 -15.87
N PHE A 138 -18.33 -9.28 -16.48
CA PHE A 138 -18.53 -8.23 -17.48
C PHE A 138 -18.88 -8.98 -18.77
N PRO A 139 -20.11 -8.87 -19.28
CA PRO A 139 -20.36 -9.33 -20.64
C PRO A 139 -19.49 -8.49 -21.58
N CYS A 140 -18.94 -9.20 -22.56
CA CYS A 140 -18.09 -8.70 -23.64
C CYS A 140 -18.72 -7.50 -24.35
#